data_AF-A0A498M153-F1
#
_entry.id   AF-A0A498M153-F1
#
_cell.length_a   1.000
_cell.length_b   1.000
_cell.length_c   1.000
_cell.angle_alpha   90.00
_cell.angle_beta   90.00
_cell.angle_gamma   90.00
#
_symmetry.space_group_name_H-M   'P 1'
#
loop_
_entity.id
_entity.type
_entity.pdbx_description
1 polymer ?
#
loop_
_entity_poly.entity_id
_entity_poly.type
_entity_poly.pdbx_seq_one_letter_code
_entity_poly.pdbx_strand_id
1 'polypeptide(L)'
;MPRKSGQKRPNDSMSNEEGASCLASDHDYTNDGMDCNQQTSLEEEFPPLPITPSKPPLHKKPTFTRGAGIGSDDAVRSLADLINNRSDTLEKMVESVRGDIKVLNAKVVYIEKRVQRNEDSALKTMNRVSELERYSRRWNLRLQGLTEDREEDVRARVTSVCQAILPKEKERLPAAIDVAHRAGKL
;
A
#
# COMPACT_ATOMS: atom_id res chain seq x y z
N MET A 1 -14.68 -52.56 -23.70
CA MET A 1 -16.12 -52.81 -23.99
C MET A 1 -16.64 -53.74 -22.91
N PRO A 2 -17.80 -53.55 -22.24
CA PRO A 2 -18.90 -52.55 -22.38
C PRO A 2 -18.98 -51.56 -21.17
N ARG A 3 -19.39 -50.28 -21.28
CA ARG A 3 -20.74 -49.64 -21.38
C ARG A 3 -21.70 -50.01 -20.23
N LYS A 4 -22.14 -49.08 -19.36
CA LYS A 4 -23.29 -48.15 -19.51
C LYS A 4 -23.36 -47.22 -18.26
N SER A 5 -23.34 -45.88 -18.37
CA SER A 5 -24.43 -44.91 -18.67
C SER A 5 -25.27 -44.48 -17.46
N GLY A 6 -25.37 -43.16 -17.23
CA GLY A 6 -26.36 -42.56 -16.33
C GLY A 6 -26.19 -41.05 -16.11
N GLN A 7 -26.61 -40.23 -17.10
CA GLN A 7 -26.83 -38.78 -16.96
C GLN A 7 -28.05 -38.48 -16.09
N LYS A 8 -28.04 -37.36 -15.34
CA LYS A 8 -29.16 -36.40 -15.29
C LYS A 8 -28.76 -35.06 -14.65
N ARG A 9 -28.85 -33.98 -15.43
CA ARG A 9 -29.23 -32.63 -14.96
C ARG A 9 -30.73 -32.46 -15.24
N PRO A 10 -31.40 -31.52 -14.55
CA PRO A 10 -32.08 -30.48 -15.30
C PRO A 10 -31.93 -29.07 -14.71
N ASN A 11 -32.10 -28.09 -15.62
CA ASN A 11 -32.29 -26.67 -15.38
C ASN A 11 -33.64 -26.40 -14.68
N ASP A 12 -33.80 -25.23 -14.05
CA ASP A 12 -34.75 -24.22 -14.55
C ASP A 12 -34.57 -22.85 -13.86
N SER A 13 -34.86 -21.84 -14.68
CA SER A 13 -34.76 -20.39 -14.48
C SER A 13 -36.00 -19.83 -13.77
N MET A 14 -35.90 -18.66 -13.09
CA MET A 14 -36.99 -17.66 -13.03
C MET A 14 -36.45 -16.25 -12.65
N SER A 15 -36.84 -15.29 -13.50
CA SER A 15 -37.05 -13.82 -13.40
C SER A 15 -37.35 -13.22 -12.01
N ASN A 16 -37.33 -11.90 -11.70
CA ASN A 16 -37.18 -10.62 -12.43
C ASN A 16 -36.87 -9.49 -11.39
N GLU A 17 -36.46 -8.34 -11.92
CA GLU A 17 -36.37 -6.95 -11.41
C GLU A 17 -36.95 -6.55 -10.04
N GLU A 18 -36.23 -5.65 -9.35
CA GLU A 18 -36.77 -4.37 -8.86
C GLU A 18 -35.63 -3.38 -8.55
N GLY A 19 -35.76 -2.15 -9.05
CA GLY A 19 -34.78 -1.08 -8.89
C GLY A 19 -34.99 -0.25 -7.63
N ALA A 20 -33.90 0.31 -7.09
CA ALA A 20 -33.92 1.55 -6.34
C ALA A 20 -32.50 2.12 -6.18
N SER A 21 -32.35 3.34 -6.70
CA SER A 21 -31.84 4.50 -5.96
C SER A 21 -30.32 4.73 -5.80
N CYS A 22 -30.07 6.05 -5.73
CA CYS A 22 -28.95 6.79 -5.15
C CYS A 22 -27.62 6.84 -5.92
N LEU A 23 -27.53 7.85 -6.79
CA LEU A 23 -26.32 8.64 -7.00
C LEU A 23 -25.86 9.19 -5.64
N ALA A 24 -24.75 8.70 -5.11
CA ALA A 24 -24.08 9.30 -3.95
C ALA A 24 -22.98 10.23 -4.44
N SER A 25 -23.21 11.52 -4.23
CA SER A 25 -22.30 12.61 -4.47
C SER A 25 -21.75 13.05 -3.11
N ASP A 26 -20.73 12.36 -2.60
CA ASP A 26 -20.21 12.62 -1.25
C ASP A 26 -18.78 13.18 -1.34
N HIS A 27 -18.69 14.50 -1.51
CA HIS A 27 -17.53 15.28 -1.07
C HIS A 27 -17.87 15.90 0.28
N ASP A 28 -17.58 15.19 1.35
CA ASP A 28 -17.63 15.72 2.71
C ASP A 28 -16.47 16.68 2.95
N TYR A 29 -16.73 17.99 2.85
CA TYR A 29 -15.91 19.04 3.44
C TYR A 29 -16.68 19.73 4.56
N THR A 30 -16.86 19.02 5.67
CA THR A 30 -17.15 19.69 6.95
C THR A 30 -16.04 19.31 7.92
N ASN A 31 -14.94 20.06 7.82
CA ASN A 31 -13.91 20.07 8.85
C ASN A 31 -14.40 20.93 10.01
N ASP A 32 -14.25 20.34 11.18
CA ASP A 32 -14.70 20.76 12.48
C ASP A 32 -14.11 22.12 12.91
N GLY A 33 -14.86 22.84 13.74
CA GLY A 33 -14.50 24.18 14.21
C GLY A 33 -13.29 24.16 15.13
N MET A 34 -12.21 24.82 14.72
CA MET A 34 -11.13 25.23 15.60
C MET A 34 -10.83 26.72 15.43
N ASP A 35 -11.07 27.48 16.50
CA ASP A 35 -10.58 28.83 16.73
C ASP A 35 -9.07 28.91 16.46
N CYS A 36 -8.67 29.71 15.47
CA CYS A 36 -7.26 30.03 15.22
C CYS A 36 -7.05 31.55 15.20
N ASN A 37 -6.97 32.11 16.41
CA ASN A 37 -6.38 33.41 16.65
C ASN A 37 -4.84 33.27 16.70
N GLN A 38 -4.19 33.44 15.55
CA GLN A 38 -2.89 34.12 15.42
C GLN A 38 -2.45 34.14 13.96
N GLN A 39 -2.64 35.33 13.40
CA GLN A 39 -2.17 35.79 12.11
C GLN A 39 -0.63 35.84 12.09
N THR A 40 -0.01 34.94 11.33
CA THR A 40 1.33 35.17 10.77
C THR A 40 1.26 34.85 9.29
N SER A 41 0.90 35.86 8.51
CA SER A 41 1.05 35.86 7.05
C SER A 41 2.53 35.81 6.74
N LEU A 42 3.05 34.64 6.38
CA LEU A 42 4.26 34.53 5.58
C LEU A 42 3.91 35.09 4.20
N GLU A 43 4.15 36.38 4.01
CA GLU A 43 4.09 36.98 2.68
C GLU A 43 5.23 36.37 1.84
N GLU A 44 4.87 35.59 0.82
CA GLU A 44 5.79 35.19 -0.23
C GLU A 44 6.23 36.46 -0.98
N GLU A 45 7.44 36.91 -0.68
CA GLU A 45 8.08 38.04 -1.35
C GLU A 45 8.35 37.67 -2.82
N PHE A 46 7.49 38.15 -3.72
CA PHE A 46 7.67 37.96 -5.16
C PHE A 46 8.94 38.65 -5.63
N PRO A 47 9.82 37.98 -6.40
CA PRO A 47 10.99 38.62 -6.95
C PRO A 47 10.57 39.76 -7.89
N PRO A 48 11.28 40.90 -7.86
CA PRO A 48 10.93 42.04 -8.71
C PRO A 48 10.97 41.64 -10.18
N LEU A 49 9.93 42.05 -10.91
CA LEU A 49 9.82 41.83 -12.34
C LEU A 49 11.06 42.42 -13.05
N PRO A 50 11.58 41.75 -14.09
CA PRO A 50 12.71 42.29 -14.84
C PRO A 50 12.36 43.67 -15.41
N ILE A 51 13.27 44.62 -15.18
CA ILE A 51 13.10 46.01 -15.64
C ILE A 51 12.99 45.99 -17.17
N THR A 52 11.84 46.41 -17.68
CA THR A 52 11.63 46.58 -19.12
C THR A 52 12.58 47.67 -19.63
N PRO A 53 13.39 47.41 -20.68
CA PRO A 53 14.28 48.41 -21.23
C PRO A 53 13.48 49.62 -21.73
N SER A 54 13.71 50.78 -21.13
CA SER A 54 12.99 52.04 -21.35
C SER A 54 13.32 52.75 -22.68
N LYS A 55 13.69 52.00 -23.73
CA LYS A 55 13.99 52.61 -25.02
C LYS A 55 12.68 53.08 -25.66
N PRO A 56 12.57 54.35 -26.07
CA PRO A 56 11.40 54.82 -26.82
C PRO A 56 11.24 53.99 -28.10
N PRO A 57 10.00 53.77 -28.58
CA PRO A 57 9.77 52.94 -29.75
C PRO A 57 10.57 53.50 -30.93
N LEU A 58 11.43 52.64 -31.52
CA LEU A 58 12.13 52.97 -32.75
C LEU A 58 11.11 53.46 -33.78
N HIS A 59 11.42 54.58 -34.43
CA HIS A 59 10.65 55.13 -35.54
C HIS A 59 10.21 54.01 -36.50
N LYS A 60 8.89 53.96 -36.77
CA LYS A 60 8.31 53.04 -37.76
C LYS A 60 9.14 53.14 -39.04
N LYS A 61 9.88 52.07 -39.36
CA LYS A 61 10.47 51.91 -40.70
C LYS A 61 9.32 51.97 -41.71
N PRO A 62 9.56 52.59 -42.88
CA PRO A 62 8.53 52.74 -43.89
C PRO A 62 7.94 51.37 -44.22
N THR A 63 6.61 51.38 -44.39
CA THR A 63 5.81 50.41 -45.11
C THR A 63 6.65 49.35 -45.80
N PHE A 64 6.47 48.10 -45.38
CA PHE A 64 6.93 46.92 -46.12
C PHE A 64 6.48 47.12 -47.57
N THR A 65 7.39 47.59 -48.42
CA THR A 65 7.28 47.38 -49.86
C THR A 65 7.16 45.88 -49.99
N ARG A 66 5.98 45.44 -50.45
CA ARG A 66 5.66 44.08 -50.88
C ARG A 66 6.77 43.64 -51.85
N GLY A 67 7.83 43.06 -51.30
CA GLY A 67 9.07 42.77 -51.98
C GLY A 67 9.44 41.34 -51.59
N ALA A 68 9.46 40.50 -52.62
CA ALA A 68 9.57 39.05 -52.56
C ALA A 68 8.41 38.39 -51.79
N GLY A 69 7.38 37.98 -52.54
CA GLY A 69 6.58 36.86 -52.07
C GLY A 69 7.56 35.71 -51.83
N ILE A 70 7.73 35.32 -50.56
CA ILE A 70 8.12 33.95 -50.23
C ILE A 70 7.14 33.13 -51.06
N GLY A 71 7.65 32.48 -52.12
CA GLY A 71 6.79 31.72 -53.02
C GLY A 71 5.97 30.79 -52.15
N SER A 72 4.67 30.65 -52.42
CA SER A 72 3.79 29.73 -51.70
C SER A 72 4.47 28.36 -51.45
N ASP A 73 5.32 27.95 -52.40
CA ASP A 73 6.20 26.79 -52.37
C ASP A 73 7.27 26.79 -51.24
N ASP A 74 7.94 27.91 -50.95
CA ASP A 74 8.96 28.02 -49.90
C ASP A 74 8.36 27.97 -48.47
N ALA A 75 7.17 28.58 -48.31
CA ALA A 75 6.41 28.45 -47.06
C ALA A 75 5.92 27.01 -46.84
N VAL A 76 5.48 26.34 -47.92
CA VAL A 76 5.08 24.91 -47.88
C VAL A 76 6.28 24.01 -47.57
N ARG A 77 7.46 24.25 -48.16
CA ARG A 77 8.69 23.51 -47.86
C ARG A 77 9.12 23.68 -46.41
N SER A 78 9.14 24.92 -45.91
CA SER A 78 9.48 25.20 -44.51
C SER A 78 8.53 24.48 -43.54
N LEU A 79 7.23 24.44 -43.87
CA LEU A 79 6.25 23.72 -43.07
C LEU A 79 6.48 22.19 -43.13
N ALA A 80 6.78 21.65 -44.31
CA ALA A 80 7.08 20.22 -44.49
C ALA A 80 8.32 19.81 -43.68
N ASP A 81 9.40 20.58 -43.74
CA ASP A 81 10.62 20.34 -42.96
C ASP A 81 10.36 20.39 -41.46
N LEU A 82 9.56 21.36 -41.00
CA LEU A 82 9.18 21.48 -39.60
C LEU A 82 8.33 20.28 -39.14
N ILE A 83 7.37 19.85 -39.96
CA ILE A 83 6.52 18.68 -39.66
C ILE A 83 7.37 17.42 -39.58
N ASN A 84 8.25 17.19 -40.55
CA ASN A 84 9.12 16.02 -40.58
C ASN A 84 10.06 16.00 -39.36
N ASN A 85 10.75 17.10 -39.07
CA ASN A 85 11.66 17.17 -37.93
C ASN A 85 10.94 16.94 -36.58
N ARG A 86 9.73 17.50 -36.42
CA ARG A 86 8.92 17.24 -35.23
C ARG A 86 8.45 15.78 -35.17
N SER A 87 8.11 15.18 -36.30
CA SER A 87 7.69 13.78 -36.40
C SER A 87 8.83 12.84 -36.02
N ASP A 88 10.04 13.07 -36.54
CA ASP A 88 11.24 12.32 -36.19
C ASP A 88 11.59 12.45 -34.69
N THR A 89 11.41 13.65 -34.14
CA THR A 89 11.64 13.89 -32.71
C THR A 89 10.64 13.13 -31.85
N LEU A 90 9.36 13.13 -32.23
CA LEU A 90 8.33 12.34 -31.56
C LEU A 90 8.61 10.84 -31.65
N GLU A 91 8.99 10.33 -32.82
CA GLU A 91 9.33 8.92 -33.02
C GLU A 91 10.46 8.48 -32.08
N LYS A 92 11.54 9.27 -31.98
CA LYS A 92 12.65 9.00 -31.06
C LYS A 92 12.21 8.98 -29.60
N MET A 93 11.36 9.91 -29.18
CA MET A 93 10.84 9.93 -27.81
C MET A 93 9.94 8.72 -27.52
N VAL A 94 9.06 8.34 -28.46
CA VAL A 94 8.21 7.15 -28.31
C VAL A 94 9.07 5.90 -28.21
N GLU A 95 10.14 5.79 -29.01
CA GLU A 95 11.06 4.66 -28.93
C GLU A 95 11.79 4.60 -27.58
N SER A 96 12.26 5.74 -27.09
CA SER A 96 12.90 5.84 -25.77
C SER A 96 11.97 5.39 -24.66
N VAL A 97 10.75 5.93 -24.62
CA VAL A 97 9.72 5.58 -23.61
C VAL A 97 9.36 4.09 -23.70
N ARG A 98 9.25 3.55 -24.92
CA ARG A 98 9.03 2.11 -25.13
C ARG A 98 10.17 1.27 -24.55
N GLY A 99 11.41 1.72 -24.70
CA GLY A 99 12.58 1.10 -24.07
C GLY A 99 12.49 1.11 -22.54
N ASP A 100 12.19 2.27 -21.97
CA ASP A 100 12.08 2.44 -20.52
C ASP A 100 10.96 1.58 -19.92
N ILE A 101 9.80 1.50 -20.60
CA ILE A 101 8.68 0.63 -20.19
C ILE A 101 9.11 -0.84 -20.17
N LYS A 102 9.87 -1.31 -21.16
CA LYS A 102 10.36 -2.70 -21.18
C LYS A 102 11.29 -2.98 -20.00
N VAL A 103 12.20 -2.06 -19.70
CA VAL A 103 13.13 -2.18 -18.57
C VAL A 103 12.36 -2.16 -17.24
N LEU A 104 11.38 -1.27 -17.10
CA LEU A 104 10.56 -1.19 -15.90
C LEU A 104 9.75 -2.47 -15.69
N ASN A 105 9.11 -2.99 -16.73
CA ASN A 105 8.38 -4.26 -16.66
C ASN A 105 9.28 -5.41 -16.21
N ALA A 106 10.50 -5.50 -16.73
CA ALA A 106 11.47 -6.51 -16.30
C ALA A 106 11.82 -6.38 -14.80
N LYS A 107 12.01 -5.14 -14.31
CA LYS A 107 12.26 -4.87 -12.89
C LYS A 107 11.06 -5.22 -12.02
N VAL A 108 9.84 -4.88 -12.45
CA VAL A 108 8.60 -5.21 -11.73
C VAL A 108 8.47 -6.72 -11.57
N VAL A 109 8.57 -7.50 -12.66
CA VAL A 109 8.50 -8.98 -12.60
C VAL A 109 9.56 -9.57 -11.68
N TYR A 110 10.77 -9.01 -11.68
CA TYR A 110 11.83 -9.44 -10.78
C TYR A 110 11.52 -9.14 -9.31
N ILE A 111 10.99 -7.95 -9.02
CA ILE A 111 10.60 -7.54 -7.67
C ILE A 111 9.45 -8.40 -7.16
N GLU A 112 8.41 -8.62 -7.96
CA GLU A 112 7.28 -9.50 -7.61
C GLU A 112 7.76 -10.90 -7.22
N LYS A 113 8.66 -11.50 -8.02
CA LYS A 113 9.27 -12.81 -7.69
C LYS A 113 10.12 -12.80 -6.43
N ARG A 114 10.74 -11.66 -6.08
CA ARG A 114 11.48 -11.51 -4.82
C ARG A 114 10.54 -11.39 -3.64
N VAL A 115 9.50 -10.59 -3.77
CA VAL A 115 8.47 -10.40 -2.74
C VAL A 115 7.81 -11.74 -2.43
N GLN A 116 7.36 -12.49 -3.44
CA GLN A 116 6.75 -13.81 -3.24
C GLN A 116 7.66 -14.77 -2.45
N ARG A 117 8.96 -14.85 -2.80
CA ARG A 117 9.91 -15.70 -2.08
C ARG A 117 10.13 -15.25 -0.64
N ASN A 118 10.14 -13.95 -0.40
CA ASN A 118 10.27 -13.39 0.94
C ASN A 118 9.03 -13.70 1.78
N GLU A 119 7.83 -13.54 1.22
CA GLU A 119 6.56 -13.89 1.88
C GLU A 119 6.50 -15.37 2.24
N ASP A 120 6.85 -16.25 1.30
CA ASP A 120 6.90 -17.70 1.55
C ASP A 120 7.90 -18.05 2.66
N SER A 121 9.06 -17.39 2.67
CA SER A 121 10.10 -17.59 3.69
C SER A 121 9.65 -17.07 5.07
N ALA A 122 9.01 -15.90 5.10
CA ALA A 122 8.48 -15.31 6.32
C ALA A 122 7.39 -16.21 6.92
N LEU A 123 6.45 -16.70 6.10
CA LEU A 123 5.39 -17.59 6.54
C LEU A 123 5.95 -18.91 7.10
N LYS A 124 6.93 -19.53 6.42
CA LYS A 124 7.61 -20.73 6.92
C LYS A 124 8.27 -20.49 8.28
N THR A 125 8.94 -19.35 8.43
CA THR A 125 9.60 -18.98 9.67
C THR A 125 8.60 -18.73 10.79
N MET A 126 7.52 -17.99 10.52
CA MET A 126 6.45 -17.73 11.48
C MET A 126 5.79 -19.01 11.95
N ASN A 127 5.46 -19.93 11.03
CA ASN A 127 4.92 -21.25 11.38
C ASN A 127 5.90 -22.03 12.26
N ARG A 128 7.18 -22.03 11.92
CA ARG A 128 8.22 -22.72 12.70
C ARG A 128 8.35 -22.16 14.11
N VAL A 129 8.31 -20.83 14.27
CA VAL A 129 8.34 -20.15 15.57
C VAL A 129 7.10 -20.51 16.37
N SER A 130 5.91 -20.43 15.79
CA SER A 130 4.65 -20.82 16.44
C SER A 130 4.69 -22.27 16.94
N GLU A 131 5.21 -23.22 16.15
CA GLU A 131 5.35 -24.61 16.59
C GLU A 131 6.38 -24.77 17.71
N LEU A 132 7.51 -24.04 17.65
CA LEU A 132 8.50 -24.04 18.74
C LEU A 132 7.92 -23.49 20.03
N GLU A 133 7.19 -22.38 19.95
CA GLU A 133 6.54 -21.78 21.09
C GLU A 133 5.49 -22.70 21.71
N ARG A 134 4.66 -23.34 20.88
CA ARG A 134 3.69 -24.34 21.34
C ARG A 134 4.39 -25.50 22.03
N TYR A 135 5.44 -26.04 21.42
CA TYR A 135 6.20 -27.17 21.97
C TYR A 135 6.86 -26.81 23.30
N SER A 136 7.49 -25.63 23.38
CA SER A 136 8.12 -25.11 24.59
C SER A 136 7.12 -24.91 25.73
N ARG A 137 5.86 -24.57 25.42
CA ARG A 137 4.80 -24.33 26.41
C ARG A 137 3.90 -25.54 26.63
N ARG A 138 4.20 -26.70 26.02
CA ARG A 138 3.34 -27.91 26.04
C ARG A 138 2.96 -28.38 27.44
N TRP A 139 3.86 -28.19 28.40
CA TRP A 139 3.69 -28.63 29.78
C TRP A 139 3.32 -27.48 30.73
N ASN A 140 3.14 -26.26 30.20
CA ASN A 140 2.81 -25.10 31.00
C ASN A 140 1.31 -25.10 31.29
N LEU A 141 0.96 -24.91 32.56
CA LEU A 141 -0.41 -24.73 33.02
C LEU A 141 -0.63 -23.27 33.44
N ARG A 142 -1.69 -22.63 32.93
CA ARG A 142 -2.10 -21.29 33.38
C ARG A 142 -3.18 -21.42 34.46
N LEU A 143 -2.92 -20.86 35.64
CA LEU A 143 -3.92 -20.72 36.70
C LEU A 143 -4.41 -19.26 36.72
N GLN A 144 -5.74 -19.10 36.78
CA GLN A 144 -6.40 -17.79 36.79
C GLN A 144 -7.22 -17.62 38.07
N GLY A 145 -7.46 -16.36 38.47
CA GLY A 145 -8.26 -16.05 39.66
C GLY A 145 -7.53 -16.24 41.00
N LEU A 146 -6.21 -16.43 40.98
CA LEU A 146 -5.40 -16.50 42.19
C LEU A 146 -5.05 -15.08 42.64
N THR A 147 -5.47 -14.72 43.86
CA THR A 147 -5.08 -13.47 44.52
C THR A 147 -3.56 -13.33 44.59
N GLU A 148 -3.07 -12.10 44.49
CA GLU A 148 -1.65 -11.77 44.54
C GLU A 148 -1.33 -11.08 45.86
N ASP A 149 -0.37 -11.64 46.60
CA ASP A 149 0.16 -11.05 47.83
C ASP A 149 1.58 -10.51 47.59
N ARG A 150 1.99 -9.49 48.36
CA ARG A 150 3.27 -8.77 48.14
C ARG A 150 4.52 -9.63 48.37
N GLU A 151 4.42 -10.64 49.24
CA GLU A 151 5.50 -11.55 49.61
C GLU A 151 5.01 -13.00 49.56
N GLU A 152 4.61 -13.45 48.37
CA GLU A 152 4.15 -14.83 48.17
C GLU A 152 5.25 -15.74 47.61
N ASP A 153 5.29 -16.98 48.13
CA ASP A 153 5.93 -18.09 47.42
C ASP A 153 4.94 -18.64 46.38
N VAL A 154 5.06 -18.15 45.14
CA VAL A 154 4.22 -18.53 44.01
C VAL A 154 4.22 -20.05 43.82
N ARG A 155 5.38 -20.71 43.95
CA ARG A 155 5.49 -22.15 43.73
C ARG A 155 4.79 -22.93 44.82
N ALA A 156 4.94 -22.54 46.09
CA ALA A 156 4.21 -23.16 47.19
C ALA A 156 2.70 -22.98 47.02
N ARG A 157 2.24 -21.78 46.65
CA ARG A 157 0.81 -21.49 46.42
C ARG A 157 0.22 -22.35 45.31
N VAL A 158 0.89 -22.41 44.16
CA VAL A 158 0.47 -23.26 43.02
C VAL A 158 0.46 -24.73 43.41
N THR A 159 1.49 -25.20 44.11
CA THR A 159 1.58 -26.58 44.59
C THR A 159 0.41 -26.93 45.52
N SER A 160 0.09 -26.05 46.47
CA SER A 160 -1.05 -26.24 47.37
C SER A 160 -2.38 -26.35 46.62
N VAL A 161 -2.59 -25.53 45.59
CA VAL A 161 -3.80 -25.59 44.74
C VAL A 161 -3.85 -26.93 43.99
N CYS A 162 -2.76 -27.35 43.36
CA CYS A 162 -2.69 -28.63 42.65
C CYS A 162 -2.93 -29.82 43.60
N GLN A 163 -2.38 -29.78 44.82
CA GLN A 163 -2.55 -30.82 45.84
C GLN A 163 -4.00 -30.92 46.34
N ALA A 164 -4.73 -29.81 46.38
CA ALA A 164 -6.15 -29.80 46.73
C ALA A 164 -7.00 -30.49 45.64
N ILE A 165 -6.64 -30.31 44.37
CA ILE A 165 -7.34 -30.91 43.21
C ILE A 165 -6.96 -32.38 43.03
N LEU A 166 -5.70 -32.74 43.25
CA LEU A 166 -5.16 -34.09 43.06
C LEU A 166 -4.60 -34.67 44.38
N PRO A 167 -5.49 -35.02 45.34
CA PRO A 167 -5.07 -35.44 46.66
C PRO A 167 -4.30 -36.77 46.69
N LYS A 168 -4.45 -37.61 45.65
CA LYS A 168 -3.76 -38.90 45.54
C LYS A 168 -2.28 -38.78 45.17
N GLU A 169 -1.87 -37.66 44.57
CA GLU A 169 -0.51 -37.46 44.07
C GLU A 169 0.24 -36.35 44.83
N LYS A 170 -0.22 -36.00 46.03
CA LYS A 170 0.27 -34.82 46.77
C LYS A 170 1.78 -34.77 46.93
N GLU A 171 2.38 -35.92 47.20
CA GLU A 171 3.82 -36.04 47.44
C GLU A 171 4.66 -35.90 46.16
N ARG A 172 4.08 -36.22 44.99
CA ARG A 172 4.77 -36.13 43.69
C ARG A 172 4.73 -34.70 43.12
N LEU A 173 3.68 -33.95 43.42
CA LEU A 173 3.44 -32.61 42.84
C LEU A 173 4.58 -31.60 43.07
N PRO A 174 5.20 -31.49 44.26
CA PRO A 174 6.34 -30.59 44.45
C PRO A 174 7.51 -30.91 43.52
N ALA A 175 7.77 -32.19 43.22
CA ALA A 175 8.86 -32.59 42.33
C ALA A 175 8.50 -32.47 40.84
N ALA A 176 7.21 -32.50 40.49
CA ALA A 176 6.73 -32.36 39.13
C ALA A 176 6.56 -30.90 38.67
N ILE A 177 6.51 -29.96 39.61
CA ILE A 177 6.41 -28.52 39.33
C ILE A 177 7.80 -27.90 39.44
N ASP A 178 8.44 -27.73 38.29
CA ASP A 178 9.79 -27.17 38.18
C ASP A 178 9.80 -25.66 38.47
N VAL A 179 9.02 -24.90 37.71
CA VAL A 179 9.00 -23.43 37.76
C VAL A 179 7.56 -22.93 37.80
N ALA A 180 7.30 -21.98 38.70
CA ALA A 180 6.04 -21.24 38.77
C ALA A 180 6.35 -19.75 38.95
N HIS A 181 5.64 -18.90 38.20
CA HIS A 181 5.79 -17.46 38.26
C HIS A 181 4.47 -16.79 37.87
N ARG A 182 4.30 -15.53 38.30
CA ARG A 182 3.19 -14.69 37.82
C ARG A 182 3.47 -14.30 36.38
N ALA A 183 2.50 -14.55 35.50
CA ALA A 183 2.52 -13.95 34.18
C ALA A 183 2.08 -12.49 34.35
N GLY A 184 2.98 -11.55 34.08
CA GLY A 184 2.67 -10.12 34.10
C GLY A 184 1.49 -9.78 33.18
N LYS A 185 0.96 -8.56 33.31
CA LYS A 185 -0.04 -8.05 32.35
C LYS A 185 0.60 -8.01 30.97
N LEU A 186 0.00 -8.73 30.02
CA LEU A 186 0.24 -8.57 28.58
C LEU A 186 -0.31 -7.23 28.10
#